data_AF-A0A6A4J0Z8-F1
#
_entry.id   AF-A0A6A4J0Z8-F1
#
_cell.length_a   1.000
_cell.length_b   1.000
_cell.length_c   1.000
_cell.angle_alpha   90.00
_cell.angle_beta   90.00
_cell.angle_gamma   90.00
#
_symmetry.space_group_name_H-M   'P 1'
#
loop_
_entity.id
_entity.type
_entity.pdbx_description
1 polymer ?
#
loop_
_entity_poly.entity_id
_entity_poly.type
_entity_poly.pdbx_seq_one_letter_code
_entity_poly.pdbx_strand_id
1 'polypeptide(L)'
;MSWFRILGSNCSTYLGLYQFMRLGYFESSTHSRTLDIPGGTIITSPVIVEYHTGTEVLQCVTPEVLNLMRVLIMLCILCIFYSMVGFCLDIIGPSKKSLRFIRRNALPSIWSVLTAVAVVGVSYLVTRSLELSIRAIRPHEPVHITYEYGCYTVTAAGAASLLATACNLLQDPPPPIECGPHRQRLVDDFEGLETFSVGMRSMPPPPPYTP
;
A
#
# COMPACT_ATOMS: atom_id res chain seq x y z
N MET A 1 5.13 -2.83 14.89
CA MET A 1 5.04 -3.98 13.97
C MET A 1 6.37 -4.16 13.29
N SER A 2 6.84 -5.40 13.25
CA SER A 2 8.06 -5.78 12.56
C SER A 2 7.77 -6.03 11.08
N TRP A 3 8.74 -5.64 10.24
CA TRP A 3 8.60 -5.61 8.79
C TRP A 3 9.50 -6.63 8.11
N PHE A 4 10.72 -6.76 8.62
CA PHE A 4 11.70 -7.74 8.14
C PHE A 4 12.26 -8.51 9.32
N ARG A 5 12.55 -9.79 9.08
CA ARG A 5 13.27 -10.68 9.99
C ARG A 5 14.53 -11.18 9.30
N ILE A 6 15.66 -11.04 9.98
CA ILE A 6 16.97 -11.47 9.47
C ILE A 6 17.35 -12.76 10.20
N LEU A 7 17.68 -13.80 9.43
CA LEU A 7 18.13 -15.10 9.91
C LEU A 7 19.56 -15.35 9.43
N GLY A 8 20.41 -15.87 10.32
CA GLY A 8 21.75 -16.35 9.97
C GLY A 8 22.91 -15.37 10.18
N SER A 9 22.78 -14.35 11.04
CA SER A 9 23.92 -13.48 11.40
C SER A 9 23.78 -12.87 12.81
N ASN A 10 24.86 -12.28 13.34
CA ASN A 10 24.84 -11.48 14.57
C ASN A 10 24.22 -10.07 14.38
N CYS A 11 23.61 -9.78 13.22
CA CYS A 11 22.92 -8.52 12.98
C CYS A 11 21.56 -8.49 13.72
N SER A 12 20.90 -7.33 13.74
CA SER A 12 19.57 -7.20 14.36
C SER A 12 18.58 -8.22 13.79
N THR A 13 17.97 -9.04 14.63
CA THR A 13 17.07 -10.12 14.19
C THR A 13 15.78 -9.60 13.56
N TYR A 14 15.33 -8.41 13.95
CA TYR A 14 14.08 -7.80 13.46
C TYR A 14 14.28 -6.31 13.14
N LEU A 15 13.58 -5.87 12.10
CA LEU A 15 13.54 -4.48 11.65
C LEU A 15 12.09 -4.02 11.60
N GLY A 16 11.76 -3.03 12.43
CA GLY A 16 10.45 -2.41 12.46
C GLY A 16 10.49 -0.96 11.98
N LEU A 17 9.44 -0.51 11.28
CA LEU A 17 9.36 0.88 10.79
C LEU A 17 9.48 1.92 11.92
N TYR A 18 8.97 1.60 13.11
CA TYR A 18 9.00 2.50 14.27
C TYR A 18 10.42 2.86 14.71
N GLN A 19 11.40 1.98 14.49
CA GLN A 19 12.82 2.21 14.82
C GLN A 19 13.42 3.34 13.96
N PHE A 20 12.86 3.54 12.77
CA PHE A 20 13.32 4.52 11.78
C PHE A 20 12.53 5.84 11.78
N MET A 21 11.42 5.91 12.52
CA MET A 21 10.65 7.15 12.70
C MET A 21 11.37 8.14 13.63
N ARG A 22 12.23 7.65 14.51
CA ARG A 22 13.06 8.52 15.37
C ARG A 22 14.34 8.92 14.65
N LEU A 23 14.79 10.14 14.96
CA LEU A 23 16.13 10.60 14.60
C LEU A 23 17.14 9.76 15.38
N GLY A 24 17.98 9.06 14.64
CA GLY A 24 19.14 8.33 15.16
C GLY A 24 20.41 8.81 14.49
N TYR A 25 21.54 8.34 15.01
CA TYR A 25 22.86 8.63 14.45
C TYR A 25 23.61 7.32 14.18
N PHE A 26 24.55 7.38 13.25
CA PHE A 26 25.46 6.27 12.99
C PHE A 26 26.70 6.44 13.86
N GLU A 27 27.05 5.39 14.60
CA GLU A 27 28.29 5.29 15.34
C GLU A 27 29.15 4.21 14.68
N SER A 28 30.40 4.54 14.35
CA SER A 28 31.34 3.56 13.80
C SER A 28 32.21 3.03 14.93
N SER A 29 32.01 1.77 15.32
CA SER A 29 32.85 1.10 16.31
C SER A 29 33.95 0.32 15.59
N THR A 30 35.22 0.64 15.88
CA THR A 30 36.38 -0.12 15.39
C THR A 30 36.66 -1.26 16.36
N HIS A 31 36.08 -2.44 16.10
CA HIS A 31 36.47 -3.62 16.87
C HIS A 31 37.76 -4.18 16.29
N SER A 32 38.87 -4.05 17.03
CA SER A 32 40.14 -4.66 16.64
C SER A 32 40.04 -6.17 16.79
N ARG A 33 40.22 -6.95 15.72
CA ARG A 33 40.45 -8.40 15.81
C ARG A 33 41.93 -8.67 15.53
N THR A 34 42.66 -9.01 16.58
CA THR A 34 44.02 -9.55 16.49
C THR A 34 43.95 -11.01 16.07
N LEU A 35 44.40 -11.31 14.86
CA LEU A 35 44.67 -12.68 14.42
C LEU A 35 46.15 -12.95 14.67
N ASP A 36 46.44 -13.79 15.67
CA ASP A 36 47.78 -14.31 15.93
C ASP A 36 48.09 -15.41 14.91
N ILE A 37 48.95 -15.09 13.95
CA ILE A 37 49.49 -16.06 12.97
C ILE A 37 50.92 -16.41 13.42
N PRO A 38 51.36 -17.69 13.34
CA PRO A 38 52.76 -18.03 13.61
C PRO A 38 53.67 -17.31 12.60
N GLY A 39 54.29 -16.21 13.02
CA GLY A 39 55.15 -15.36 12.18
C GLY A 39 54.75 -13.88 12.05
N GLY A 40 53.63 -13.44 12.64
CA GLY A 40 53.27 -12.02 12.69
C GLY A 40 51.81 -11.77 13.09
N THR A 41 51.54 -10.61 13.70
CA THR A 41 50.20 -10.17 14.08
C THR A 41 49.56 -9.36 12.94
N ILE A 42 48.45 -9.85 12.37
CA ILE A 42 47.63 -9.05 11.46
C ILE A 42 46.45 -8.50 12.27
N ILE A 43 46.47 -7.19 12.52
CA ILE A 43 45.34 -6.48 13.10
C ILE A 43 44.37 -6.19 11.96
N THR A 44 43.27 -6.95 11.87
CA THR A 44 42.16 -6.61 10.99
C THR A 44 41.10 -5.92 11.84
N SER A 45 40.76 -4.68 11.51
CA SER A 45 39.69 -3.95 12.18
C SER A 45 38.58 -3.68 11.17
N PRO A 46 37.60 -4.59 11.02
CA PRO A 46 36.42 -4.26 10.25
C PRO A 46 35.70 -3.11 10.95
N VAL A 47 35.45 -2.02 10.24
CA VAL A 47 34.63 -0.91 10.72
C VAL A 47 33.18 -1.40 10.74
N ILE A 48 32.61 -1.56 11.92
CA ILE A 48 31.20 -1.91 12.07
C ILE A 48 30.42 -0.61 12.24
N VAL A 49 29.45 -0.37 11.37
CA VAL A 49 28.57 0.79 11.45
C VAL A 49 27.30 0.37 12.17
N GLU A 50 27.07 0.97 13.33
CA GLU A 50 25.91 0.71 14.19
C GLU A 50 24.96 1.91 14.13
N TYR A 51 23.68 1.65 13.93
CA TYR A 51 22.66 2.69 13.93
C TYR A 51 22.01 2.79 15.30
N HIS A 52 22.20 3.92 15.97
CA HIS A 52 21.65 4.19 17.29
C HIS A 52 20.35 4.98 17.13
N THR A 53 19.23 4.33 17.42
CA THR A 53 17.95 5.01 17.66
C THR A 53 17.78 5.08 19.18
N GLY A 54 17.35 6.20 19.78
CA GLY A 54 17.64 6.52 21.19
C GLY A 54 17.53 5.44 22.31
N THR A 55 16.84 4.32 22.12
CA THR A 55 16.80 3.17 23.04
C THR A 55 17.28 1.83 22.46
N GLU A 56 17.55 1.74 21.15
CA GLU A 56 17.91 0.49 20.45
C GLU A 56 19.10 0.70 19.49
N VAL A 57 19.98 -0.30 19.42
CA VAL A 57 21.13 -0.31 18.51
C VAL A 57 20.88 -1.34 17.41
N LEU A 58 20.85 -0.87 16.17
CA LEU A 58 20.66 -1.71 14.99
C LEU A 58 22.02 -1.95 14.31
N GLN A 59 22.48 -3.19 14.39
CA GLN A 59 23.72 -3.63 13.74
C GLN A 59 23.49 -4.00 12.28
N CYS A 60 24.49 -3.73 11.42
CA CYS A 60 24.51 -4.03 9.99
C CYS A 60 23.52 -3.22 9.14
N VAL A 61 23.09 -2.05 9.61
CA VAL A 61 22.21 -1.15 8.86
C VAL A 61 23.02 -0.05 8.20
N THR A 62 22.85 0.12 6.89
CA THR A 62 23.51 1.18 6.12
C THR A 62 22.64 2.44 5.99
N PRO A 63 23.22 3.61 5.69
CA PRO A 63 22.46 4.84 5.44
C PRO A 63 21.49 4.69 4.26
N GLU A 64 21.82 3.86 3.28
CA GLU A 64 20.93 3.53 2.17
C GLU A 64 19.67 2.79 2.65
N VAL A 65 19.83 1.75 3.46
CA VAL A 65 18.70 1.00 4.05
C VAL A 65 17.83 1.93 4.90
N LEU A 66 18.45 2.80 5.70
CA LEU A 66 17.72 3.80 6.50
C LEU A 66 16.88 4.73 5.62
N ASN A 67 17.44 5.24 4.52
CA ASN A 67 16.70 6.10 3.60
C ASN A 67 15.53 5.35 2.94
N LEU A 68 15.76 4.11 2.50
CA LEU A 68 14.70 3.27 1.94
C LEU A 68 13.58 2.98 2.95
N MET A 69 13.92 2.73 4.22
CA MET A 69 12.95 2.56 5.30
C MET A 69 12.12 3.82 5.54
N ARG A 70 12.73 5.01 5.49
CA ARG A 70 12.01 6.28 5.58
C ARG A 70 11.08 6.51 4.40
N VAL A 71 11.52 6.20 3.18
CA VAL A 71 10.66 6.23 1.99
C VAL A 71 9.48 5.29 2.16
N LEU A 72 9.70 4.09 2.71
CA LEU A 72 8.63 3.13 2.99
C LEU A 72 7.59 3.71 3.95
N ILE A 73 8.01 4.38 5.03
CA ILE A 73 7.10 5.06 5.97
C ILE A 73 6.26 6.12 5.24
N MET A 74 6.88 6.95 4.41
CA MET A 74 6.18 7.99 3.66
C MET A 74 5.15 7.41 2.69
N LEU A 75 5.50 6.31 2.01
CA LEU A 75 4.57 5.60 1.12
C LEU A 75 3.40 4.98 1.89
N CYS A 76 3.63 4.41 3.07
CA CYS A 76 2.55 3.89 3.92
C CYS A 76 1.58 5.00 4.35
N ILE A 77 2.09 6.16 4.77
CA ILE A 77 1.25 7.32 5.12
C ILE A 77 0.43 7.78 3.92
N LEU A 78 1.05 7.84 2.74
CA LEU A 78 0.38 8.22 1.50
C LEU A 78 -0.71 7.20 1.10
N CYS A 79 -0.46 5.91 1.28
CA CYS A 79 -1.44 4.85 1.06
C CYS A 79 -2.67 5.00 1.96
N ILE A 80 -2.46 5.34 3.24
CA ILE A 80 -3.55 5.63 4.18
C ILE A 80 -4.34 6.86 3.73
N PHE A 81 -3.64 7.91 3.29
CA PHE A 81 -4.29 9.13 2.80
C PHE A 81 -5.17 8.85 1.58
N TYR A 82 -4.69 8.12 0.58
CA TYR A 82 -5.50 7.74 -0.59
C TYR A 82 -6.69 6.87 -0.23
N SER A 83 -6.51 5.94 0.72
CA SER A 83 -7.60 5.08 1.21
C SER A 83 -8.67 5.91 1.93
N MET A 84 -8.26 6.87 2.78
CA MET A 84 -9.17 7.77 3.47
C MET A 84 -9.97 8.64 2.49
N VAL A 85 -9.28 9.22 1.49
CA VAL A 85 -9.94 10.01 0.44
C VAL A 85 -10.92 9.14 -0.35
N GLY A 86 -10.54 7.91 -0.71
CA GLY A 86 -11.43 6.94 -1.36
C GLY A 86 -12.68 6.66 -0.54
N PHE A 87 -12.51 6.37 0.75
CA PHE A 87 -13.62 6.11 1.67
C PHE A 87 -14.55 7.32 1.85
N CYS A 88 -14.01 8.53 1.97
CA CYS A 88 -14.82 9.76 2.03
C CYS A 88 -15.65 9.94 0.74
N LEU A 89 -15.06 9.65 -0.42
CA LEU A 89 -15.77 9.74 -1.70
C LEU A 89 -16.87 8.68 -1.84
N ASP A 90 -16.67 7.49 -1.26
CA ASP A 90 -17.67 6.43 -1.23
C ASP A 90 -18.86 6.80 -0.31
N ILE A 91 -18.60 7.45 0.84
CA ILE A 91 -19.65 7.88 1.79
C ILE A 91 -20.46 9.09 1.29
N ILE A 92 -19.80 10.12 0.75
CA ILE A 92 -20.42 11.44 0.52
C ILE A 92 -21.55 11.41 -0.53
N GLY A 93 -21.74 10.30 -1.25
CA GLY A 93 -22.80 10.18 -2.25
C GLY A 93 -22.64 11.16 -3.42
N PRO A 94 -23.39 10.99 -4.51
CA PRO A 94 -23.24 11.79 -5.72
C PRO A 94 -23.87 13.19 -5.57
N SER A 95 -23.39 14.01 -4.64
CA SER A 95 -23.95 15.35 -4.38
C SER A 95 -23.47 16.41 -5.40
N LYS A 96 -22.28 16.25 -6.02
CA LYS A 96 -21.69 17.24 -6.95
C LYS A 96 -21.12 16.59 -8.22
N LYS A 97 -21.20 17.30 -9.37
CA LYS A 97 -20.65 16.86 -10.68
C LYS A 97 -19.16 16.48 -10.62
N SER A 98 -18.36 17.16 -9.81
CA SER A 98 -16.92 16.87 -9.62
C SER A 98 -16.68 15.53 -8.90
N LEU A 99 -17.44 15.23 -7.85
CA LEU A 99 -17.39 13.93 -7.15
C LEU A 99 -17.81 12.77 -8.07
N ARG A 100 -18.77 13.00 -8.97
CA ARG A 100 -19.19 11.99 -9.96
C ARG A 100 -18.06 11.66 -10.94
N PHE A 101 -17.23 12.63 -11.33
CA PHE A 101 -16.08 12.40 -12.21
C PHE A 101 -14.96 11.62 -11.51
N ILE A 102 -14.66 11.93 -10.24
CA ILE A 102 -13.63 11.24 -9.47
C ILE A 102 -14.03 9.78 -9.17
N ARG A 103 -15.30 9.54 -8.80
CA ARG A 103 -15.83 8.19 -8.60
C ARG A 103 -15.85 7.38 -9.90
N ARG A 104 -16.23 8.01 -11.03
CA ARG A 104 -16.27 7.32 -12.33
C ARG A 104 -14.90 6.85 -12.83
N ASN A 105 -13.82 7.48 -12.38
CA ASN A 105 -12.46 7.12 -12.77
C ASN A 105 -11.75 6.25 -11.72
N ALA A 106 -12.39 5.90 -10.59
CA ALA A 106 -11.81 5.12 -9.49
C ALA A 106 -10.40 5.57 -9.05
N LEU A 107 -10.05 6.85 -9.27
CA LEU A 107 -8.69 7.36 -9.14
C LEU A 107 -8.06 7.10 -7.75
N PRO A 108 -8.75 7.35 -6.63
CA PRO A 108 -8.14 7.16 -5.30
C PRO A 108 -7.73 5.70 -5.06
N SER A 109 -8.55 4.77 -5.54
CA SER A 109 -8.26 3.35 -5.38
C SER A 109 -7.12 2.90 -6.31
N ILE A 110 -7.07 3.41 -7.56
CA ILE A 110 -5.92 3.18 -8.46
C ILE A 110 -4.62 3.71 -7.82
N TRP A 111 -4.63 4.92 -7.26
CA TRP A 111 -3.48 5.49 -6.56
C TRP A 111 -3.09 4.69 -5.31
N SER A 112 -4.07 4.19 -4.55
CA SER A 112 -3.82 3.30 -3.40
C SER A 112 -3.10 2.02 -3.83
N VAL A 113 -3.59 1.36 -4.89
CA VAL A 113 -2.97 0.15 -5.45
C VAL A 113 -1.56 0.42 -5.96
N LEU A 114 -1.35 1.49 -6.72
CA LEU A 114 -0.02 1.88 -7.20
C LEU A 114 0.95 2.11 -6.03
N THR A 115 0.46 2.75 -4.97
CA THR A 115 1.25 3.00 -3.76
C THR A 115 1.56 1.69 -3.02
N ALA A 116 0.61 0.76 -2.92
CA ALA A 116 0.84 -0.55 -2.31
C ALA A 116 1.90 -1.36 -3.09
N VAL A 117 1.84 -1.36 -4.43
CA VAL A 117 2.87 -1.97 -5.30
C VAL A 117 4.22 -1.31 -5.07
N ALA A 118 4.27 0.02 -4.97
CA ALA A 118 5.50 0.74 -4.65
C ALA A 118 6.07 0.37 -3.27
N VAL A 119 5.22 0.18 -2.24
CA VAL A 119 5.65 -0.29 -0.92
C VAL A 119 6.31 -1.67 -1.02
N VAL A 120 5.70 -2.61 -1.75
CA VAL A 120 6.28 -3.94 -1.99
C VAL A 120 7.61 -3.81 -2.75
N GLY A 121 7.68 -2.97 -3.79
CA GLY A 121 8.91 -2.71 -4.54
C GLY A 121 10.04 -2.15 -3.68
N VAL A 122 9.75 -1.14 -2.84
CA VAL A 122 10.73 -0.59 -1.90
C VAL A 122 11.13 -1.63 -0.86
N SER A 123 10.21 -2.47 -0.38
CA SER A 123 10.56 -3.55 0.54
C SER A 123 11.55 -4.55 -0.07
N TYR A 124 11.44 -4.84 -1.37
CA TYR A 124 12.42 -5.65 -2.09
C TYR A 124 13.78 -4.95 -2.20
N LEU A 125 13.78 -3.63 -2.47
CA LEU A 125 15.02 -2.85 -2.51
C LEU A 125 15.72 -2.85 -1.15
N VAL A 126 14.98 -2.68 -0.05
CA VAL A 126 15.52 -2.78 1.32
C VAL A 126 16.19 -4.14 1.54
N THR A 127 15.50 -5.23 1.22
CA THR A 127 16.03 -6.59 1.34
C THR A 127 17.33 -6.75 0.56
N ARG A 128 17.36 -6.28 -0.70
CA ARG A 128 18.54 -6.37 -1.55
C ARG A 128 19.72 -5.55 -1.02
N SER A 129 19.50 -4.30 -0.61
CA SER A 129 20.55 -3.45 -0.06
C SER A 129 21.09 -4.02 1.26
N LEU A 130 20.24 -4.66 2.06
CA LEU A 130 20.65 -5.33 3.28
C LEU A 130 21.49 -6.59 3.01
N GLU A 131 21.10 -7.43 2.04
CA GLU A 131 21.90 -8.59 1.63
C GLU A 131 23.30 -8.19 1.13
N LEU A 132 23.38 -7.14 0.32
CA LEU A 132 24.66 -6.62 -0.17
C LEU A 132 25.53 -6.12 0.97
N SER A 133 24.93 -5.38 1.92
CA SER A 133 25.63 -4.85 3.09
C SER A 133 26.19 -5.97 3.97
N ILE A 134 25.39 -7.02 4.22
CA ILE A 134 25.84 -8.13 5.07
C ILE A 134 26.87 -8.99 4.35
N ARG A 135 26.73 -9.27 3.04
CA ARG A 135 27.74 -10.01 2.27
C ARG A 135 29.09 -9.30 2.21
N ALA A 136 29.09 -7.96 2.16
CA ALA A 136 30.32 -7.17 2.19
C ALA A 136 31.08 -7.33 3.53
N ILE A 137 30.34 -7.52 4.63
CA ILE A 137 30.91 -7.68 5.98
C ILE A 137 31.26 -9.15 6.27
N ARG A 138 30.41 -10.10 5.86
CA ARG A 138 30.58 -11.54 6.05
C ARG A 138 30.23 -12.31 4.77
N PRO A 139 31.22 -12.64 3.92
CA PRO A 139 30.99 -13.36 2.66
C PRO A 139 30.69 -14.85 2.84
N HIS A 140 30.98 -15.44 4.00
CA HIS A 140 30.93 -16.89 4.23
C HIS A 140 29.69 -17.40 4.98
N GLU A 141 28.75 -16.53 5.36
CA GLU A 141 27.50 -16.95 6.02
C GLU A 141 26.27 -16.74 5.12
N PRO A 142 25.39 -17.75 4.99
CA PRO A 142 24.13 -17.57 4.30
C PRO A 142 23.18 -16.72 5.15
N VAL A 143 22.81 -15.56 4.61
CA VAL A 143 21.83 -14.66 5.21
C VAL A 143 20.48 -14.88 4.54
N HIS A 144 19.44 -15.09 5.34
CA HIS A 144 18.07 -15.17 4.86
C HIS A 144 17.24 -14.04 5.47
N ILE A 145 16.69 -13.18 4.62
CA ILE A 145 15.76 -12.12 5.04
C ILE A 145 14.34 -12.57 4.70
N THR A 146 13.48 -12.59 5.70
CA THR A 146 12.06 -12.93 5.55
C THR A 146 11.17 -11.73 5.85
N TYR A 147 10.07 -11.60 5.11
CA TYR A 147 9.07 -10.58 5.36
C TYR A 147 8.18 -10.98 6.53
N GLU A 148 7.80 -10.00 7.35
CA GLU A 148 6.88 -10.19 8.47
C GLU A 148 5.53 -9.49 8.25
N TYR A 149 4.70 -9.47 9.29
CA TYR A 149 3.32 -8.98 9.27
C TYR A 149 3.15 -7.61 8.61
N GLY A 150 4.10 -6.68 8.76
CA GLY A 150 4.01 -5.36 8.12
C GLY A 150 3.86 -5.43 6.59
N CYS A 151 4.66 -6.27 5.93
CA CYS A 151 4.61 -6.40 4.47
C CYS A 151 3.34 -7.14 4.01
N TYR A 152 2.96 -8.21 4.73
CA TYR A 152 1.77 -8.99 4.39
C TYR A 152 0.48 -8.18 4.55
N THR A 153 0.38 -7.36 5.59
CA THR A 153 -0.81 -6.53 5.83
C THR A 153 -1.00 -5.46 4.75
N VAL A 154 0.07 -4.78 4.31
CA VAL A 154 -0.02 -3.84 3.19
C VAL A 154 -0.37 -4.55 1.89
N THR A 155 0.21 -5.71 1.64
CA THR A 155 -0.09 -6.51 0.43
C THR A 155 -1.56 -6.94 0.42
N ALA A 156 -2.09 -7.41 1.56
CA ALA A 156 -3.50 -7.78 1.70
C ALA A 156 -4.43 -6.57 1.52
N ALA A 157 -4.08 -5.41 2.09
CA ALA A 157 -4.85 -4.17 1.90
C ALA A 157 -4.84 -3.69 0.44
N GLY A 158 -3.68 -3.79 -0.23
CA GLY A 158 -3.54 -3.50 -1.66
C GLY A 158 -4.37 -4.44 -2.54
N ALA A 159 -4.39 -5.73 -2.22
CA ALA A 159 -5.21 -6.73 -2.92
C ALA A 159 -6.71 -6.48 -2.73
N ALA A 160 -7.14 -6.13 -1.52
CA ALA A 160 -8.53 -5.74 -1.25
C ALA A 160 -8.92 -4.48 -2.03
N SER A 161 -8.03 -3.49 -2.09
CA SER A 161 -8.23 -2.26 -2.87
C SER A 161 -8.36 -2.56 -4.36
N LEU A 162 -7.51 -3.45 -4.89
CA LEU A 162 -7.58 -3.95 -6.27
C LEU A 162 -8.95 -4.57 -6.59
N LEU A 163 -9.44 -5.47 -5.72
CA LEU A 163 -10.74 -6.10 -5.88
C LEU A 163 -11.87 -5.07 -5.84
N ALA A 164 -11.80 -4.09 -4.93
CA ALA A 164 -12.77 -3.00 -4.86
C ALA A 164 -12.78 -2.18 -6.17
N THR A 165 -11.62 -1.85 -6.74
CA THR A 165 -11.55 -1.22 -8.07
C THR A 165 -12.16 -2.07 -9.16
N ALA A 166 -11.86 -3.37 -9.19
CA ALA A 166 -12.41 -4.27 -10.20
C ALA A 166 -13.94 -4.33 -10.12
N CYS A 167 -14.51 -4.48 -8.92
CA CYS A 167 -15.95 -4.44 -8.71
C CYS A 167 -16.57 -3.11 -9.14
N ASN A 168 -15.92 -1.98 -8.83
CA ASN A 168 -16.40 -0.65 -9.23
C ASN A 168 -16.33 -0.41 -10.75
N LEU A 169 -15.36 -1.00 -11.45
CA LEU A 169 -15.22 -0.90 -12.91
C LEU A 169 -16.17 -1.84 -13.67
N LEU A 170 -16.47 -3.00 -13.09
CA LEU A 170 -17.38 -4.00 -13.67
C LEU A 170 -18.86 -3.68 -13.45
N GLN A 171 -19.20 -2.79 -12.50
CA GLN A 171 -20.55 -2.26 -12.38
C GLN A 171 -20.87 -1.42 -13.62
N ASP A 172 -21.86 -1.87 -14.40
CA ASP A 172 -22.28 -1.22 -15.65
C ASP A 172 -22.43 0.30 -15.48
N PRO A 173 -21.89 1.11 -16.40
CA PRO A 173 -22.09 2.55 -16.33
C PRO A 173 -23.60 2.84 -16.32
N PRO A 174 -24.08 3.76 -15.45
CA PRO A 174 -25.46 4.20 -15.54
C PRO A 174 -25.67 4.71 -16.97
N PRO A 175 -26.80 4.34 -17.63
CA PRO A 175 -27.03 4.68 -19.04
C PRO A 175 -26.77 6.16 -19.29
N PRO A 176 -26.27 6.52 -20.49
CA PRO A 176 -26.05 7.89 -20.85
C PRO A 176 -27.31 8.69 -20.55
N ILE A 177 -27.11 9.90 -20.02
CA ILE A 177 -28.17 10.87 -19.84
C ILE A 177 -28.65 11.25 -21.25
N GLU A 178 -29.55 10.45 -21.82
CA GLU A 178 -30.52 10.98 -22.76
C GLU A 178 -31.50 11.83 -21.95
N CYS A 179 -31.72 13.05 -22.45
CA CYS A 179 -32.72 13.99 -21.97
C CYS A 179 -34.05 13.28 -21.70
N GLY A 180 -34.42 13.17 -20.43
CA GLY A 180 -35.74 12.70 -20.01
C GLY A 180 -35.93 12.92 -18.52
N PRO A 181 -37.06 13.49 -18.07
CA PRO A 181 -37.29 13.89 -16.68
C PRO A 181 -37.66 12.69 -15.79
N HIS A 182 -36.90 11.58 -15.88
CA HIS A 182 -37.40 10.31 -15.36
C HIS A 182 -36.42 9.39 -14.63
N ARG A 183 -35.23 9.86 -14.24
CA ARG A 183 -34.28 9.00 -13.49
C ARG A 183 -33.72 9.55 -12.19
N GLN A 184 -34.48 10.42 -11.52
CA GLN A 184 -34.29 10.66 -10.08
C GLN A 184 -35.02 9.64 -9.20
N ARG A 185 -35.79 8.70 -9.78
CA ARG A 185 -36.85 7.98 -9.09
C ARG A 185 -36.57 6.49 -8.84
N LEU A 186 -35.40 6.15 -8.29
CA LEU A 186 -35.14 4.79 -7.78
C LEU A 186 -34.73 4.76 -6.30
N VAL A 187 -34.69 5.93 -5.64
CA VAL A 187 -34.52 6.05 -4.18
C VAL A 187 -35.70 6.78 -3.53
N ASP A 188 -36.56 7.45 -4.31
CA ASP A 188 -37.73 8.21 -3.79
C ASP A 188 -39.07 7.43 -3.79
N ASP A 189 -39.13 6.19 -4.28
CA ASP A 189 -40.41 5.47 -4.46
C ASP A 189 -40.95 4.77 -3.18
N PHE A 190 -40.47 5.16 -1.98
CA PHE A 190 -41.06 4.69 -0.71
C PHE A 190 -42.07 5.68 -0.09
N GLU A 191 -42.33 6.84 -0.70
CA GLU A 191 -43.36 7.76 -0.20
C GLU A 191 -44.29 8.21 -1.32
N GLY A 192 -45.47 7.62 -1.38
CA GLY A 192 -46.54 8.08 -2.26
C GLY A 192 -47.59 7.02 -2.54
N LEU A 193 -48.58 6.94 -1.65
CA LEU A 193 -49.95 6.56 -2.03
C LEU A 193 -50.30 7.32 -3.34
N GLU A 194 -51.02 6.68 -4.26
CA GLU A 194 -51.64 7.22 -5.50
C GLU A 194 -51.15 6.57 -6.81
N THR A 195 -51.97 5.58 -7.22
CA THR A 195 -52.55 5.34 -8.55
C THR A 195 -51.72 4.75 -9.72
N PHE A 196 -52.12 3.52 -10.07
CA PHE A 196 -52.03 2.85 -11.37
C PHE A 196 -52.04 3.81 -12.58
N SER A 197 -50.95 3.85 -13.35
CA SER A 197 -51.01 4.27 -14.76
C SER A 197 -50.23 3.29 -15.63
N VAL A 198 -50.94 2.28 -16.14
CA VAL A 198 -50.42 1.38 -17.18
C VAL A 198 -50.26 2.20 -18.46
N GLY A 199 -49.06 2.22 -19.04
CA GLY A 199 -48.74 2.94 -20.26
C GLY A 199 -49.56 2.46 -21.47
N MET A 200 -50.69 3.13 -21.73
CA MET A 200 -51.50 2.98 -22.94
C MET A 200 -50.84 3.69 -24.13
N ARG A 201 -49.77 3.13 -24.70
CA ARG A 201 -49.20 3.65 -25.97
C ARG A 201 -49.03 2.62 -27.09
N SER A 202 -49.56 1.40 -26.95
CA SER A 202 -49.38 0.36 -27.98
C SER A 202 -50.58 -0.57 -28.16
N MET A 203 -51.79 -0.04 -28.28
CA MET A 203 -52.92 -0.83 -28.78
C MET A 203 -53.30 -0.40 -30.21
N PRO A 204 -53.37 -1.34 -31.17
CA PRO A 204 -53.93 -1.05 -32.49
C PRO A 204 -55.43 -0.70 -32.35
N PRO A 205 -55.96 0.20 -33.21
CA PRO A 205 -57.36 0.61 -33.12
C PRO A 205 -58.31 -0.58 -33.42
N PRO A 206 -59.46 -0.67 -32.72
CA PRO A 206 -60.42 -1.74 -32.96
C PRO A 206 -61.06 -1.62 -34.35
N PRO A 207 -61.47 -2.75 -34.97
CA PRO A 207 -62.04 -2.77 -36.30
C PRO A 207 -63.41 -2.05 -36.36
N PRO A 208 -63.80 -1.49 -37.52
CA PRO A 208 -65.07 -0.80 -37.68
C PRO A 208 -66.25 -1.76 -37.54
N TYR A 209 -67.21 -1.42 -36.70
CA TYR A 209 -68.49 -2.14 -36.65
C TYR A 209 -69.30 -1.79 -37.91
N THR A 210 -69.71 -2.82 -38.65
CA THR A 210 -70.72 -2.71 -39.70
C THR A 210 -72.11 -2.88 -39.08
N PRO A 211 -73.15 -2.22 -39.65
CA PRO A 211 -74.48 -2.12 -39.04
C PRO A 211 -75.25 -3.45 -39.00
#